data_AF-T2SW96-F1
#
_entry.id   AF-T2SW96-F1
#
_cell.length_a   1.000
_cell.length_b   1.000
_cell.length_c   1.000
_cell.angle_alpha   90.00
_cell.angle_beta   90.00
_cell.angle_gamma   90.00
#
_symmetry.space_group_name_H-M   'P 1'
#
loop_
_entity.id
_entity.type
_entity.pdbx_description
1 polymer ?
#
loop_
_entity_poly.entity_id
_entity_poly.type
_entity_poly.pdbx_seq_one_letter_code
_entity_poly.pdbx_strand_id
1 'polypeptide(L)'
;PVFRLVWEKGGLKIMVAYWPYVPYDQSNPNLIDYMGYGNAKIDYRRGRHHFELQLYDIFTQYWRYDRWHGAFRLGYTYRINPFVGIYAQWFNGYGDGLYEYDVFSNRIGVGIRLNP
;
A
#
# COMPACT_ATOMS: atom_id res chain seq x y z
N PRO A 1 12.69 0.26 -4.59
CA PRO A 1 12.07 0.78 -5.84
C PRO A 1 13.13 1.52 -6.65
N VAL A 2 13.18 1.31 -7.96
CA VAL A 2 14.18 1.95 -8.83
C VAL A 2 13.74 3.36 -9.21
N PHE A 3 12.42 3.59 -9.35
CA PHE A 3 11.85 4.90 -9.63
C PHE A 3 10.80 5.25 -8.59
N ARG A 4 10.80 6.51 -8.14
CA ARG A 4 9.80 7.05 -7.21
C ARG A 4 9.48 8.49 -7.62
N LEU A 5 8.22 8.73 -7.95
CA LEU A 5 7.66 10.05 -8.18
C LEU A 5 6.86 10.46 -6.95
N VAL A 6 7.06 11.69 -6.49
CA VAL A 6 6.31 12.28 -5.38
C VAL A 6 5.78 13.64 -5.82
N TRP A 7 4.50 13.84 -5.62
CA TRP A 7 3.84 15.12 -5.83
C TRP A 7 3.11 15.53 -4.55
N GLU A 8 3.21 16.80 -4.16
CA GLU A 8 2.60 17.30 -2.94
C GLU A 8 2.01 18.70 -3.16
N LYS A 9 0.75 18.89 -2.78
CA LYS A 9 0.06 20.18 -2.84
C LYS A 9 -1.09 20.25 -1.84
N GLY A 10 -1.10 21.29 -1.00
CA GLY A 10 -2.25 21.61 -0.14
C GLY A 10 -2.68 20.50 0.81
N GLY A 11 -1.72 19.71 1.32
CA GLY A 11 -1.97 18.57 2.21
C GLY A 11 -2.27 17.25 1.48
N LEU A 12 -2.43 17.26 0.16
CA LEU A 12 -2.46 16.05 -0.68
C LEU A 12 -1.05 15.69 -1.10
N LYS A 13 -0.66 14.43 -0.91
CA LYS A 13 0.60 13.86 -1.33
C LYS A 13 0.31 12.58 -2.10
N ILE A 14 0.84 12.49 -3.30
CA ILE A 14 0.72 11.32 -4.17
C ILE A 14 2.14 10.81 -4.42
N MET A 15 2.34 9.53 -4.19
CA MET A 15 3.58 8.83 -4.44
C MET A 15 3.29 7.67 -5.39
N VAL A 16 4.09 7.55 -6.44
CA VAL A 16 4.06 6.41 -7.35
C VAL A 16 5.47 5.87 -7.41
N ALA A 17 5.64 4.59 -7.12
CA ALA A 17 6.93 3.93 -7.25
C ALA A 17 6.82 2.75 -8.21
N TYR A 18 7.88 2.57 -8.98
CA TYR A 18 8.05 1.48 -9.94
C TYR A 18 9.37 0.76 -9.66
N TRP A 19 9.35 -0.55 -9.82
CA TRP A 19 10.53 -1.38 -9.73
C TRP A 19 10.51 -2.43 -10.83
N PRO A 20 11.53 -2.47 -11.71
CA PRO A 20 11.72 -3.59 -12.60
C PRO A 20 12.13 -4.82 -11.77
N TYR A 21 11.57 -5.97 -12.14
CA TYR A 21 11.95 -7.25 -11.55
C TYR A 21 13.30 -7.70 -12.12
N VAL A 22 14.26 -8.00 -11.25
CA VAL A 22 15.56 -8.55 -11.65
C VAL A 22 15.66 -9.95 -11.04
N PRO A 23 15.61 -11.02 -11.85
CA PRO A 23 15.64 -12.37 -11.32
C PRO A 23 17.05 -12.73 -10.84
N TYR A 24 17.19 -13.00 -9.54
CA TYR A 24 18.41 -13.58 -8.97
C TYR A 24 18.03 -14.59 -7.88
N ASP A 25 18.56 -15.80 -8.00
CA ASP A 25 18.56 -16.91 -7.02
C ASP A 25 17.32 -16.99 -6.08
N GLN A 26 16.24 -17.61 -6.55
CA GLN A 26 14.89 -17.36 -6.01
C GLN A 26 14.39 -18.44 -5.05
N SER A 27 14.19 -18.06 -3.79
CA SER A 27 13.41 -18.88 -2.84
C SER A 27 11.89 -18.77 -3.06
N ASN A 28 11.41 -17.71 -3.71
CA ASN A 28 10.00 -17.46 -4.00
C ASN A 28 9.80 -17.10 -5.49
N PRO A 29 9.75 -18.12 -6.37
CA PRO A 29 9.80 -17.92 -7.82
C PRO A 29 8.62 -17.10 -8.40
N ASN A 30 7.47 -17.10 -7.72
CA ASN A 30 6.24 -16.46 -8.20
C ASN A 30 5.95 -15.12 -7.51
N LEU A 31 6.90 -14.57 -6.73
CA LEU A 31 6.66 -13.37 -5.91
C LEU A 31 6.22 -12.15 -6.73
N ILE A 32 6.73 -12.02 -7.95
CA ILE A 32 6.41 -10.88 -8.84
C ILE A 32 4.94 -10.89 -9.29
N ASP A 33 4.30 -12.06 -9.38
CA ASP A 33 2.90 -12.18 -9.77
C ASP A 33 1.93 -11.63 -8.71
N TYR A 34 2.40 -11.47 -7.46
CA TYR A 34 1.61 -10.97 -6.32
C TYR A 34 2.05 -9.58 -5.84
N MET A 35 3.35 -9.26 -5.91
CA MET A 35 3.86 -7.93 -5.53
C MET A 35 3.72 -6.89 -6.65
N GLY A 36 3.65 -7.35 -7.90
CA GLY A 36 3.62 -6.51 -9.08
C GLY A 36 4.88 -5.67 -9.29
N TYR A 37 4.80 -4.75 -10.24
CA TYR A 37 5.93 -3.92 -10.68
C TYR A 37 5.92 -2.50 -10.08
N GLY A 38 4.99 -2.20 -9.17
CA GLY A 38 4.96 -0.91 -8.49
C GLY A 38 3.81 -0.74 -7.52
N ASN A 39 3.85 0.38 -6.79
CA ASN A 39 2.78 0.80 -5.89
C ASN A 39 2.46 2.29 -6.04
N ALA A 40 1.23 2.64 -5.67
CA ALA A 40 0.82 4.03 -5.49
C ALA A 40 0.41 4.24 -4.03
N LYS A 41 0.74 5.41 -3.49
CA LYS A 41 0.29 5.87 -2.19
C LYS A 41 -0.28 7.27 -2.33
N ILE A 42 -1.43 7.50 -1.72
CA ILE A 42 -2.09 8.78 -1.62
C ILE A 42 -2.29 9.07 -0.14
N ASP A 43 -1.72 10.17 0.32
CA ASP A 43 -1.85 10.68 1.67
C ASP A 43 -2.55 12.03 1.59
N TYR A 44 -3.66 12.22 2.30
CA TYR A 44 -4.38 13.49 2.35
C TYR A 44 -4.57 13.95 3.79
N ARG A 45 -4.00 15.11 4.11
CA ARG A 45 -4.06 15.72 5.44
C ARG A 45 -4.86 17.00 5.41
N ARG A 46 -5.90 17.07 6.24
CA ARG A 46 -6.72 18.27 6.44
C ARG A 46 -7.07 18.44 7.92
N GLY A 47 -6.45 19.43 8.56
CA GLY A 47 -6.66 19.72 9.98
C GLY A 47 -6.28 18.55 10.87
N ARG A 48 -7.28 17.93 11.52
CA ARG A 48 -7.11 16.75 12.39
C ARG A 48 -7.30 15.41 11.66
N HIS A 49 -7.65 15.44 10.38
CA HIS A 49 -7.96 14.25 9.60
C HIS A 49 -6.78 13.91 8.68
N HIS A 50 -6.40 12.64 8.68
CA HIS A 50 -5.39 12.10 7.77
C HIS A 50 -5.94 10.83 7.11
N PHE A 51 -6.07 10.88 5.79
CA PHE A 51 -6.50 9.77 4.96
C PHE A 51 -5.31 9.19 4.23
N GLU A 52 -5.25 7.88 4.16
CA GLU A 52 -4.20 7.13 3.50
C GLU A 52 -4.84 6.09 2.59
N LEU A 53 -4.41 6.04 1.35
CA LEU A 53 -4.73 4.98 0.41
C LEU A 53 -3.41 4.47 -0.16
N GLN A 54 -3.20 3.18 -0.10
CA GLN A 54 -2.07 2.52 -0.72
C GLN A 54 -2.60 1.43 -1.64
N LEU A 55 -2.21 1.50 -2.91
CA LEU A 55 -2.47 0.51 -3.93
C LEU A 55 -1.18 -0.23 -4.19
N TYR A 56 -1.23 -1.55 -4.05
CA TYR A 56 -0.17 -2.46 -4.41
C TYR A 56 -0.44 -3.01 -5.80
N ASP A 57 0.62 -3.39 -6.49
CA ASP A 57 0.55 -3.98 -7.82
C ASP A 57 -0.24 -3.12 -8.82
N ILE A 58 0.30 -1.97 -9.25
CA ILE A 58 -0.36 -1.01 -10.18
C ILE A 58 0.16 -1.05 -11.63
N PHE A 59 1.08 -1.96 -11.96
CA PHE A 59 1.74 -2.03 -13.28
C PHE A 59 1.82 -3.45 -13.87
N THR A 60 1.15 -4.43 -13.25
CA THR A 60 1.07 -5.78 -13.82
C THR A 60 0.10 -5.81 -14.99
N GLN A 61 0.44 -6.58 -16.02
CA GLN A 61 -0.41 -6.77 -17.19
C GLN A 61 -1.64 -7.61 -16.82
N TYR A 62 -2.68 -6.98 -16.25
CA TYR A 62 -3.90 -7.67 -15.80
C TYR A 62 -4.64 -8.43 -16.90
N TRP A 63 -4.34 -8.16 -18.17
CA TRP A 63 -4.91 -8.83 -19.34
C TRP A 63 -4.30 -10.21 -19.61
N ARG A 64 -3.21 -10.56 -18.90
CA ARG A 64 -2.46 -11.81 -19.08
C ARG A 64 -2.68 -12.82 -17.95
N TYR A 65 -3.40 -12.43 -16.89
CA TYR A 65 -3.60 -13.24 -15.69
C TYR A 65 -5.10 -13.44 -15.43
N ASP A 66 -5.54 -14.69 -15.26
CA ASP A 66 -6.96 -15.07 -15.00
C ASP A 66 -7.49 -14.62 -13.63
N ARG A 67 -6.62 -14.18 -12.71
CA ARG A 67 -7.00 -13.72 -11.37
C ARG A 67 -6.29 -12.42 -11.02
N TRP A 68 -7.03 -11.48 -10.45
CA TRP A 68 -6.52 -10.23 -9.90
C TRP A 68 -5.83 -10.50 -8.56
N HIS A 69 -4.52 -10.26 -8.48
CA HIS A 69 -3.73 -10.41 -7.26
C HIS A 69 -3.43 -9.08 -6.56
N GLY A 70 -4.08 -7.99 -7.00
CA GLY A 70 -3.88 -6.67 -6.43
C GLY A 70 -4.25 -6.62 -4.95
N ALA A 71 -3.71 -5.61 -4.27
CA ALA A 71 -4.09 -5.30 -2.91
C ALA A 71 -4.23 -3.81 -2.71
N PHE A 72 -5.10 -3.44 -1.77
CA PHE A 72 -5.20 -2.08 -1.31
C PHE A 72 -5.24 -2.01 0.21
N ARG A 73 -4.74 -0.89 0.72
CA ARG A 73 -4.81 -0.52 2.12
C ARG A 73 -5.41 0.86 2.25
N LEU A 74 -6.49 0.96 2.99
CA LEU A 74 -7.11 2.20 3.41
C LEU A 74 -6.75 2.46 4.88
N GLY A 75 -6.36 3.69 5.17
CA GLY A 75 -6.05 4.15 6.50
C GLY A 75 -6.76 5.47 6.78
N TYR A 76 -7.29 5.61 7.97
CA TYR A 76 -7.85 6.86 8.46
C TYR A 76 -7.36 7.13 9.87
N THR A 77 -6.78 8.31 10.06
CA THR A 77 -6.34 8.78 11.36
C THR A 77 -7.08 10.05 11.74
N TYR A 78 -7.61 10.06 12.95
CA TYR A 78 -8.12 11.27 13.59
C TYR A 78 -7.17 11.67 14.72
N ARG A 79 -6.53 12.84 14.56
CA ARG A 79 -5.61 13.41 15.55
C ARG A 79 -6.42 13.97 16.72
N ILE A 80 -6.27 13.36 17.89
CA ILE A 80 -6.83 13.88 19.13
C ILE A 80 -5.91 14.99 19.64
N ASN A 81 -4.63 14.65 19.83
CA ASN A 81 -3.57 15.52 20.34
C ASN A 81 -2.34 15.47 19.41
N PRO A 82 -1.35 16.38 19.55
CA PRO A 82 -0.13 16.36 18.73
C PRO A 82 0.64 15.03 18.78
N PHE A 83 0.50 14.25 19.85
CA PHE A 83 1.22 13.00 20.07
C PHE A 83 0.40 11.74 19.75
N VAL A 84 -0.93 11.83 19.75
CA VAL A 84 -1.82 10.66 19.75
C VAL A 84 -3.03 10.88 18.85
N GLY A 85 -3.32 9.89 18.00
CA GLY A 85 -4.53 9.84 17.17
C GLY A 85 -5.16 8.45 17.16
N ILE A 86 -6.46 8.39 16.92
CA ILE A 86 -7.17 7.14 16.66
C ILE A 86 -6.91 6.76 15.20
N TYR A 87 -6.55 5.52 14.96
CA TYR A 87 -6.27 4.98 13.64
C TYR A 87 -7.16 3.80 13.33
N ALA A 88 -7.77 3.81 12.15
CA ALA A 88 -8.47 2.68 11.57
C ALA A 88 -7.77 2.31 10.25
N GLN A 89 -7.55 1.03 10.05
CA GLN A 89 -6.95 0.47 8.84
C GLN A 89 -7.86 -0.62 8.29
N TRP A 90 -7.99 -0.65 6.98
CA TRP A 90 -8.58 -1.76 6.25
C TRP A 90 -7.63 -2.19 5.13
N PHE A 91 -7.24 -3.45 5.13
CA PHE A 91 -6.44 -4.09 4.09
C PHE A 91 -7.29 -5.14 3.39
N ASN A 92 -7.20 -5.19 2.06
CA ASN A 92 -7.87 -6.18 1.25
C ASN A 92 -6.99 -6.55 0.04
N GLY A 93 -6.64 -7.83 -0.08
CA GLY A 93 -5.88 -8.35 -1.22
C GLY A 93 -4.79 -9.34 -0.81
N TYR A 94 -3.84 -9.57 -1.72
CA TYR A 94 -2.70 -10.47 -1.55
C TYR A 94 -1.43 -9.70 -1.14
N GLY A 95 -0.41 -10.37 -0.61
CA GLY A 95 0.87 -9.70 -0.33
C GLY A 95 0.91 -8.80 0.91
N ASP A 96 0.05 -9.03 1.93
CA ASP A 96 0.12 -8.28 3.20
C ASP A 96 1.44 -8.53 3.95
N GLY A 97 2.10 -9.67 3.68
CA GLY A 97 3.41 -10.02 4.21
C GLY A 97 4.21 -10.91 3.25
N LEU A 98 5.55 -10.90 3.39
CA LEU A 98 6.47 -11.69 2.56
C LEU A 98 6.28 -13.21 2.73
N TYR A 99 5.73 -13.63 3.87
CA TYR A 99 5.49 -15.04 4.22
C TYR A 99 4.13 -15.56 3.70
N GLU A 100 3.17 -14.67 3.46
CA GLU A 100 1.79 -15.00 3.06
C GLU A 100 1.45 -14.26 1.76
N TYR A 101 2.40 -14.18 0.83
CA TYR A 101 2.24 -13.37 -0.37
C TYR A 101 1.15 -13.91 -1.31
N ASP A 102 0.88 -15.22 -1.25
CA ASP A 102 -0.09 -15.96 -2.06
C ASP A 102 -1.47 -16.13 -1.36
N VAL A 103 -1.64 -15.61 -0.15
CA VAL A 103 -2.89 -15.73 0.61
C VAL A 103 -3.71 -14.44 0.51
N PHE A 104 -4.97 -14.58 0.10
CA PHE A 104 -5.91 -13.47 0.14
C PHE A 104 -6.24 -13.12 1.60
N SER A 105 -6.05 -11.85 1.97
CA SER A 105 -6.36 -11.36 3.30
C SER A 105 -7.30 -10.17 3.27
N ASN A 106 -8.26 -10.18 4.20
CA ASN A 106 -9.14 -9.07 4.46
C ASN A 106 -9.03 -8.73 5.95
N ARG A 107 -8.31 -7.66 6.29
CA ARG A 107 -8.00 -7.29 7.68
C ARG A 107 -8.51 -5.91 7.99
N ILE A 108 -9.29 -5.80 9.05
CA ILE A 108 -9.71 -4.52 9.62
C ILE A 108 -9.04 -4.39 10.98
N GLY A 109 -8.38 -3.26 11.22
CA GLY A 109 -7.68 -2.97 12.46
C GLY A 109 -8.07 -1.59 12.98
N VAL A 110 -8.23 -1.48 14.30
CA VAL A 110 -8.41 -0.20 14.98
C VAL A 110 -7.36 -0.12 16.07
N GLY A 111 -6.75 1.04 16.21
CA GLY A 111 -5.70 1.25 17.19
C GLY A 111 -5.36 2.72 17.39
N ILE A 112 -4.17 2.93 17.94
CA ILE A 112 -3.65 4.24 18.27
C ILE A 112 -2.43 4.50 17.39
N ARG A 113 -2.35 5.68 16.80
CA ARG A 113 -1.19 6.16 16.06
C ARG A 113 -0.46 7.22 16.89
N LEU A 114 0.83 7.01 17.06
CA LEU A 114 1.74 7.98 17.65
C LEU A 114 2.24 8.95 16.57
N ASN A 115 2.35 10.23 16.92
CA ASN A 115 2.69 11.32 16.00
C ASN A 115 1.88 11.29 14.68
N PRO A 116 0.54 11.31 14.78
CA PRO A 116 -0.37 11.25 13.62
C PRO A 116 -0.24 12.45 12.69
#